data_AF-A0A165H4R9-F1
#
_entry.id   AF-A0A165H4R9-F1
#
_cell.length_a   1.000
_cell.length_b   1.000
_cell.length_c   1.000
_cell.angle_alpha   90.00
_cell.angle_beta   90.00
_cell.angle_gamma   90.00
#
_symmetry.space_group_name_H-M   'P 1'
#
loop_
_entity.id
_entity.type
_entity.pdbx_description
1 polymer ?
#
loop_
_entity_poly.entity_id
_entity_poly.type
_entity_poly.pdbx_seq_one_letter_code
_entity_poly.pdbx_strand_id
1 'polypeptide(L)'
;MKKIIKWINFVVFLVFLTLIFFVLYLNRGIEVHFDYLIGDAVLTLPAVISIIFLSGAVCGIIVSLLLSLGSFGESFRQRRELKAAKKSLKKLQEEKAL
;
A
#
# COMPACT_ATOMS: atom_id res chain seq x y z
N MET A 1 5.00 20.82 -11.33
CA MET A 1 4.92 19.38 -11.68
C MET A 1 4.37 18.50 -10.55
N LYS A 2 5.00 18.41 -9.35
CA LYS A 2 4.52 17.52 -8.26
C LYS A 2 3.05 17.74 -7.81
N LYS A 3 2.53 18.98 -7.84
CA LYS A 3 1.13 19.28 -7.48
C LYS A 3 0.12 18.78 -8.53
N ILE A 4 0.45 18.90 -9.81
CA ILE A 4 -0.43 18.50 -10.93
C ILE A 4 -0.57 16.97 -10.97
N ILE A 5 0.53 16.23 -10.77
CA ILE A 5 0.50 14.76 -10.70
C ILE A 5 -0.38 14.28 -9.54
N LYS A 6 -0.37 14.96 -8.39
CA LYS A 6 -1.28 14.64 -7.28
C LYS A 6 -2.75 14.81 -7.66
N TRP A 7 -3.09 15.90 -8.36
CA TRP A 7 -4.45 16.13 -8.84
C TRP A 7 -4.89 15.10 -9.87
N ILE A 8 -4.01 14.71 -10.80
CA ILE A 8 -4.31 13.65 -11.78
C ILE A 8 -4.56 12.33 -11.06
N ASN A 9 -3.69 11.93 -10.13
CA ASN A 9 -3.89 10.70 -9.35
C ASN A 9 -5.19 10.74 -8.53
N PHE A 10 -5.55 11.90 -7.98
CA PHE A 10 -6.80 12.07 -7.26
C PHE A 10 -8.03 11.91 -8.17
N VAL A 11 -8.01 12.50 -9.38
CA VAL A 11 -9.09 12.34 -10.35
C VAL A 11 -9.21 10.89 -10.82
N VAL A 12 -8.09 10.22 -11.10
CA VAL A 12 -8.08 8.79 -11.46
C VAL A 12 -8.67 7.94 -10.33
N PHE A 13 -8.31 8.24 -9.07
CA PHE A 13 -8.89 7.58 -7.90
C PHE A 13 -10.40 7.78 -7.79
N LEU A 14 -10.89 9.01 -8.00
CA LEU A 14 -12.32 9.30 -7.99
C LEU A 14 -13.07 8.53 -9.09
N VAL A 15 -12.54 8.52 -10.32
CA VAL A 15 -13.14 7.77 -11.45
C VAL A 15 -13.23 6.28 -11.13
N PHE A 16 -12.16 5.71 -10.59
CA PHE A 16 -12.13 4.31 -10.16
C PHE A 16 -13.17 4.02 -9.08
N LEU A 17 -13.31 4.90 -8.09
CA LEU A 17 -14.29 4.76 -7.00
C LEU A 17 -15.73 4.86 -7.52
N THR A 18 -15.99 5.76 -8.47
CA THR A 18 -17.29 5.86 -9.14
C THR A 18 -17.63 4.59 -9.94
N LEU A 19 -16.66 4.02 -10.67
CA LEU A 19 -16.86 2.77 -11.42
C LEU A 19 -17.19 1.60 -10.48
N ILE A 20 -16.46 1.45 -9.37
CA ILE A 20 -16.76 0.43 -8.36
C ILE A 20 -18.17 0.62 -7.82
N PHE A 21 -18.53 1.84 -7.44
CA PHE A 21 -19.87 2.12 -6.91
C PHE A 21 -20.96 1.76 -7.93
N PHE A 22 -20.75 2.08 -9.20
CA PHE A 22 -21.70 1.76 -10.27
C PHE A 22 -21.87 0.25 -10.46
N VAL A 23 -20.77 -0.52 -10.44
CA VAL A 23 -20.81 -1.98 -10.48
C VAL A 23 -21.58 -2.54 -9.28
N LEU A 24 -21.29 -2.07 -8.07
CA LEU A 24 -22.01 -2.51 -6.86
C LEU A 24 -23.51 -2.17 -6.93
N TYR A 25 -23.84 -0.98 -7.43
CA TYR A 25 -25.23 -0.52 -7.53
C TYR A 25 -26.03 -1.34 -8.55
N LEU A 26 -25.47 -1.59 -9.74
CA LEU A 26 -26.14 -2.40 -10.77
C LEU A 26 -26.41 -3.84 -10.30
N ASN A 27 -25.52 -4.38 -9.47
CA ASN A 27 -25.62 -5.75 -9.00
C ASN A 27 -26.31 -5.89 -7.63
N ARG A 28 -26.96 -4.83 -7.12
CA ARG A 28 -27.52 -4.80 -5.75
C ARG A 28 -28.58 -5.85 -5.44
N GLY A 29 -29.30 -6.32 -6.46
CA GLY A 29 -30.36 -7.32 -6.32
C GLY A 29 -29.90 -8.75 -6.58
N ILE A 30 -28.61 -8.96 -6.89
CA ILE A 30 -28.08 -10.30 -7.15
C ILE A 30 -27.66 -10.90 -5.83
N GLU A 31 -28.18 -12.09 -5.54
CA GLU A 31 -27.84 -12.89 -4.38
C GLU A 31 -26.92 -14.04 -4.79
N VAL A 32 -25.94 -14.32 -3.95
CA VAL A 32 -24.99 -15.42 -4.08
C VAL A 32 -25.29 -16.39 -2.95
N HIS A 33 -25.69 -17.60 -3.33
CA HIS A 33 -25.94 -18.68 -2.41
C HIS A 33 -24.66 -19.48 -2.21
N PHE A 34 -24.25 -19.62 -0.96
CA PHE A 34 -23.17 -20.50 -0.57
C PHE A 34 -23.78 -21.68 0.18
N ASP A 35 -23.78 -22.82 -0.49
CA ASP A 35 -24.20 -24.09 0.09
C ASP A 35 -23.01 -24.69 0.83
N TYR A 36 -23.04 -24.61 2.17
CA TYR A 36 -22.02 -25.22 3.02
C TYR A 36 -22.58 -26.49 3.63
N LEU A 37 -21.71 -27.47 3.91
CA LEU A 37 -22.07 -28.76 4.53
C LEU A 37 -22.89 -28.65 5.84
N ILE A 38 -22.92 -27.48 6.50
CA ILE A 38 -23.55 -27.23 7.80
C ILE A 38 -24.70 -26.21 7.69
N GLY A 39 -24.98 -25.68 6.49
CA GLY A 39 -26.10 -24.78 6.24
C GLY A 39 -25.88 -23.83 5.07
N ASP A 40 -26.95 -23.14 4.67
CA ASP A 40 -26.92 -22.16 3.58
C ASP A 40 -26.60 -20.76 4.10
N ALA A 41 -25.68 -20.08 3.42
CA ALA A 41 -25.49 -18.64 3.58
C ALA A 41 -25.88 -17.92 2.29
N VAL A 42 -26.68 -16.87 2.42
CA VAL A 42 -27.05 -16.00 1.31
C VAL A 42 -26.40 -14.64 1.54
N LEU A 43 -25.56 -14.24 0.59
CA LEU A 43 -24.89 -12.94 0.59
C LEU A 43 -25.24 -12.20 -0.69
N THR A 44 -25.45 -10.90 -0.61
CA THR A 44 -25.62 -10.10 -1.83
C THR A 44 -24.29 -10.01 -2.57
N LEU A 45 -24.32 -10.02 -3.90
CA LEU A 45 -23.12 -9.90 -4.73
C LEU A 45 -22.26 -8.67 -4.38
N PRO A 46 -22.84 -7.49 -4.08
CA PRO A 46 -22.05 -6.35 -3.60
C PRO A 46 -21.32 -6.62 -2.29
N ALA A 47 -21.91 -7.38 -1.37
CA ALA A 47 -21.26 -7.75 -0.11
C ALA A 47 -20.06 -8.67 -0.38
N VAL A 48 -20.21 -9.66 -1.26
CA VAL A 48 -19.11 -10.55 -1.68
C VAL A 48 -17.97 -9.76 -2.32
N ILE A 49 -18.29 -8.89 -3.28
CA ILE A 49 -17.29 -8.03 -3.95
C ILE A 49 -16.57 -7.14 -2.92
N SER A 50 -17.32 -6.56 -1.98
CA SER A 50 -16.75 -5.69 -0.93
C SER A 50 -15.77 -6.46 -0.03
N ILE A 51 -16.09 -7.70 0.35
CA ILE A 51 -15.22 -8.56 1.17
C ILE A 51 -13.92 -8.88 0.43
N ILE A 52 -13.99 -9.25 -0.86
CA ILE A 52 -12.80 -9.52 -1.69
C ILE A 52 -11.94 -8.27 -1.83
N PHE A 53 -12.57 -7.11 -2.02
CA PHE A 53 -11.84 -5.86 -2.17
C PHE A 53 -11.13 -5.45 -0.87
N LEU A 54 -11.81 -5.59 0.28
CA LEU A 54 -11.25 -5.35 1.60
C LEU A 54 -10.08 -6.28 1.90
N SER A 55 -10.22 -7.59 1.65
CA SER A 55 -9.14 -8.55 1.90
C SER A 55 -7.92 -8.27 1.02
N GLY A 56 -8.13 -7.95 -0.26
CA GLY A 56 -7.08 -7.53 -1.18
C GLY A 56 -6.37 -6.24 -0.72
N ALA A 57 -7.13 -5.24 -0.28
CA ALA A 57 -6.57 -3.98 0.23
C ALA A 57 -5.72 -4.20 1.49
N VAL A 58 -6.19 -5.03 2.43
CA VAL A 58 -5.44 -5.39 3.64
C VAL A 58 -4.12 -6.07 3.28
N CYS A 59 -4.15 -7.06 2.38
CA CYS A 59 -2.93 -7.70 1.88
C CYS A 59 -1.96 -6.70 1.24
N GLY A 60 -2.47 -5.79 0.40
CA GLY A 60 -1.65 -4.74 -0.23
C GLY A 60 -0.99 -3.80 0.78
N ILE A 61 -1.72 -3.42 1.84
CA ILE A 61 -1.19 -2.60 2.94
C ILE A 61 -0.10 -3.35 3.70
N ILE A 62 -0.33 -4.62 4.05
CA ILE A 62 0.64 -5.45 4.76
C ILE A 62 1.93 -5.60 3.94
N VAL A 63 1.82 -5.93 2.65
CA VAL A 63 2.99 -6.06 1.76
C VAL A 63 3.74 -4.73 1.64
N SER A 64 3.02 -3.61 1.48
CA SER A 64 3.63 -2.28 1.41
C SER A 64 4.36 -1.91 2.70
N LEU A 65 3.80 -2.27 3.86
CA LEU A 65 4.44 -2.08 5.15
C LEU A 65 5.71 -2.93 5.29
N LEU A 66 5.67 -4.20 4.88
CA LEU A 66 6.83 -5.09 4.90
C LEU A 66 7.96 -4.58 4.00
N LEU A 67 7.64 -4.14 2.78
CA LEU A 67 8.62 -3.53 1.87
C LEU A 67 9.18 -2.22 2.42
N SER A 68 8.33 -1.39 3.04
CA SER A 68 8.77 -0.15 3.69
C SER A 68 9.73 -0.42 4.84
N LEU A 69 9.46 -1.42 5.69
CA LEU A 69 10.35 -1.82 6.79
C LEU A 69 11.70 -2.32 6.27
N GLY A 70 11.71 -3.10 5.18
CA GLY A 70 12.95 -3.53 4.53
C GLY A 70 13.81 -2.37 4.03
N SER A 71 13.18 -1.40 3.33
CA SER A 71 13.88 -0.20 2.86
C SER A 71 14.35 0.72 4.01
N PHE A 72 13.63 0.74 5.13
CA PHE A 72 14.01 1.52 6.30
C PHE A 72 15.31 0.99 6.92
N GLY A 73 15.46 -0.34 7.01
CA GLY A 73 16.68 -0.99 7.48
C GLY A 73 17.91 -0.65 6.62
N GLU A 74 17.76 -0.69 5.30
CA GLU A 74 18.85 -0.32 4.37
C GLU A 74 19.22 1.16 4.49
N SER A 75 18.22 2.05 4.55
CA SER A 75 18.46 3.49 4.71
C SER A 75 19.15 3.82 6.03
N PHE A 76 18.86 3.08 7.11
CA PHE A 76 19.49 3.24 8.41
C PHE A 76 20.94 2.72 8.40
N ARG A 77 21.19 1.58 7.73
CA ARG A 77 22.54 1.03 7.54
C ARG A 77 23.41 1.98 6.72
N GLN A 78 22.90 2.48 5.60
CA GLN A 78 23.58 3.47 4.77
C GLN A 78 23.87 4.77 5.54
N ARG A 79 22.94 5.27 6.37
CA ARG A 79 23.18 6.43 7.24
C ARG A 79 24.29 6.17 8.26
N ARG A 80 24.36 4.96 8.83
CA ARG A 80 25.38 4.59 9.82
C ARG A 80 26.76 4.49 9.16
N GLU A 81 26.85 3.85 8.00
CA GLU A 81 28.08 3.76 7.19
C GLU A 81 28.57 5.15 6.75
N LEU A 82 27.65 6.02 6.31
CA LEU A 82 27.99 7.39 5.91
C LEU A 82 28.46 8.25 7.08
N LYS A 83 27.93 8.04 8.29
CA LYS A 83 28.41 8.72 9.51
C LYS A 83 29.79 8.22 9.95
N ALA A 84 30.07 6.92 9.80
CA ALA A 84 31.38 6.34 10.07
C ALA A 84 32.43 6.84 9.07
N ALA A 85 32.10 6.84 7.77
CA ALA A 85 32.97 7.36 6.71
C ALA A 85 33.25 8.86 6.88
N LYS A 86 32.26 9.67 7.27
CA LYS A 86 32.50 11.09 7.59
C LYS A 86 33.45 11.27 8.78
N LYS A 87 33.35 10.42 9.79
CA LYS A 87 34.21 10.49 10.98
C LYS A 87 35.66 10.10 10.67
N SER A 88 35.89 9.11 9.81
CA SER A 88 37.24 8.73 9.37
C SER A 88 37.87 9.80 8.48
N LEU A 89 37.10 10.39 7.56
CA LEU A 89 37.55 11.50 6.71
C LEU A 89 37.97 12.71 7.54
N LYS A 90 37.20 13.06 8.58
CA LYS A 90 37.52 14.18 9.46
C LYS A 90 38.82 13.94 10.25
N LYS A 91 39.02 12.73 10.76
CA LYS A 91 40.29 12.34 11.42
C LYS A 91 41.49 12.43 10.48
N LEU A 92 41.35 11.96 9.24
CA LEU A 92 42.43 12.03 8.24
C LEU A 92 42.76 13.47 7.82
N GLN A 93 41.78 14.38 7.83
CA GLN A 93 42.04 15.80 7.63
C GLN A 93 42.77 16.43 8.81
N GLU A 94 42.42 16.05 10.04
CA GLU A 94 43.10 16.51 11.26
C GLU A 94 44.54 16.00 11.33
N GLU A 95 44.82 14.75 10.91
CA GLU A 95 46.17 14.18 10.83
C GLU A 95 47.03 14.78 9.70
N LYS A 96 46.44 15.24 8.59
CA LYS A 96 47.17 15.90 7.49
C LYS A 96 47.35 17.41 7.67
N ALA A 97 46.70 18.00 8.68
CA ALA A 97 46.83 19.42 9.02
C ALA A 97 47.88 19.68 10.11
N LEU A 98 48.46 18.62 10.67
CA LEU A 98 49.65 18.60 11.54
C LEU A 98 50.88 18.25 10.69
#